data_AF-A0A523UIL1-F1
#
_entry.id   AF-A0A523UIL1-F1
#
_cell.length_a   1.000
_cell.length_b   1.000
_cell.length_c   1.000
_cell.angle_alpha   90.00
_cell.angle_beta   90.00
_cell.angle_gamma   90.00
#
_symmetry.space_group_name_H-M   'P 1'
#
loop_
_entity.id
_entity.type
_entity.pdbx_description
1 polymer ?
#
loop_
_entity_poly.entity_id
_entity_poly.type
_entity_poly.pdbx_seq_one_letter_code
_entity_poly.pdbx_strand_id
1 'polypeptide(L)'
;MSEKKVRVLLAKGGLDAHDTGVKVVASALRDAGMEVIYLGLRQLPESIVEAAIQEDVDIIGISSLSGSLIPMARRLMGLVREKNLNIPVIYGGTILKSDREELL
;
A
#
# COMPACT_ATOMS: atom_id res chain seq x y z
N MET A 1 9.96 -21.30 18.82
CA MET A 1 10.24 -20.31 17.76
C MET A 1 9.01 -19.44 17.64
N SER A 2 9.14 -18.11 17.78
CA SER A 2 8.01 -17.21 17.51
C SER A 2 7.68 -17.28 16.02
N GLU A 3 6.42 -17.53 15.66
CA GLU A 3 5.98 -17.43 14.27
C GLU A 3 6.25 -16.00 13.75
N LYS A 4 6.85 -15.89 12.54
CA LYS A 4 7.03 -14.60 11.87
C LYS A 4 5.64 -14.08 11.54
N LYS A 5 5.27 -12.94 12.12
CA LYS A 5 4.01 -12.25 11.79
C LYS A 5 4.10 -11.66 10.39
N VAL A 6 3.00 -11.71 9.65
CA VAL A 6 2.88 -11.01 8.37
C VAL A 6 2.94 -9.51 8.63
N ARG A 7 3.83 -8.80 7.92
CA ARG A 7 4.05 -7.36 8.01
C ARG A 7 3.40 -6.67 6.81
N VAL A 8 2.43 -5.79 7.08
CA VAL A 8 1.65 -5.09 6.07
C VAL A 8 1.91 -3.60 6.17
N LEU A 9 2.39 -3.00 5.09
CA LEU A 9 2.51 -1.55 4.96
C LEU A 9 1.24 -1.00 4.32
N LEU A 10 0.59 -0.04 4.97
CA LEU A 10 -0.56 0.67 4.44
C LEU A 10 -0.22 2.13 4.18
N ALA A 11 -0.47 2.60 2.96
CA ALA A 11 -0.18 3.96 2.55
C ALA A 11 -1.29 4.58 1.69
N LYS A 12 -1.27 5.91 1.61
CA LYS A 12 -2.12 6.71 0.73
C LYS A 12 -1.27 7.59 -0.16
N GLY A 13 -1.39 7.38 -1.46
CA GLY A 13 -0.70 8.19 -2.44
C GLY A 13 -1.37 9.54 -2.73
N GLY A 14 -0.57 10.53 -3.10
CA GLY A 14 -1.07 11.77 -3.71
C GLY A 14 -1.73 12.75 -2.74
N LEU A 15 -2.79 13.44 -3.16
CA LEU A 15 -3.47 14.48 -2.36
C LEU A 15 -4.67 13.95 -1.56
N ASP A 16 -4.91 12.64 -1.62
CA ASP A 16 -6.08 12.03 -1.04
C ASP A 16 -6.04 12.11 0.50
N ALA A 17 -7.08 12.71 1.10
CA ALA A 17 -7.18 12.90 2.55
C ALA A 17 -8.10 11.87 3.27
N HIS A 18 -8.83 11.03 2.52
CA HIS A 18 -9.75 10.05 3.09
C HIS A 18 -9.05 8.89 3.79
N ASP A 19 -9.13 8.79 5.11
CA ASP A 19 -8.33 7.84 5.88
C ASP A 19 -9.16 6.79 6.63
N THR A 20 -10.48 6.94 6.65
CA THR A 20 -11.38 6.09 7.43
C THR A 20 -11.29 4.62 7.00
N GLY A 21 -11.41 4.34 5.70
CA GLY A 21 -11.37 2.96 5.19
C GLY A 21 -10.06 2.25 5.48
N VAL A 22 -8.92 2.91 5.21
CA VAL A 22 -7.59 2.32 5.47
C VAL A 22 -7.32 2.12 6.95
N LYS A 23 -7.82 3.00 7.84
CA LYS A 23 -7.71 2.82 9.29
C LYS A 23 -8.52 1.63 9.80
N VAL A 24 -9.72 1.41 9.26
CA VAL A 24 -10.53 0.22 9.57
C VAL A 24 -9.80 -1.06 9.14
N VAL A 25 -9.25 -1.09 7.93
CA VAL A 25 -8.44 -2.22 7.45
C VAL A 25 -7.22 -2.43 8.34
N ALA A 26 -6.52 -1.36 8.71
CA ALA A 26 -5.36 -1.43 9.61
C ALA A 26 -5.73 -2.05 10.97
N SER A 27 -6.89 -1.70 11.53
CA SER A 27 -7.39 -2.30 12.78
C SER A 27 -7.65 -3.79 12.59
N ALA A 28 -8.42 -4.15 11.57
CA ALA A 28 -8.78 -5.54 11.31
C ALA A 28 -7.57 -6.45 11.08
N LEU A 29 -6.54 -5.97 10.38
CA LEU A 29 -5.29 -6.72 10.17
C LEU A 29 -4.51 -6.92 11.49
N ARG A 30 -4.48 -5.90 12.37
CA ARG A 30 -3.88 -6.02 13.71
C ARG A 30 -4.64 -7.00 14.59
N ASP A 31 -5.97 -6.96 14.56
CA ASP A 31 -6.83 -7.90 15.29
C ASP A 31 -6.62 -9.34 14.80
N ALA A 32 -6.30 -9.52 13.51
CA ALA A 32 -5.91 -10.80 12.92
C ALA A 32 -4.46 -11.23 13.23
N GLY A 33 -3.71 -10.45 14.02
CA GLY A 33 -2.36 -10.79 14.47
C GLY A 33 -1.21 -10.31 13.55
N MET A 34 -1.50 -9.52 12.51
CA MET A 34 -0.50 -8.95 11.61
C MET A 34 0.18 -7.71 12.21
N GLU A 35 1.41 -7.46 11.79
CA GLU A 35 2.11 -6.21 12.08
C GLU A 35 1.77 -5.18 11.01
N VAL A 36 1.20 -4.04 11.40
CA VAL A 36 0.71 -3.05 10.43
C VAL A 36 1.45 -1.73 10.57
N ILE A 37 2.21 -1.39 9.54
CA ILE A 37 2.91 -0.12 9.37
C ILE A 37 1.99 0.81 8.59
N TYR A 38 1.48 1.87 9.21
CA TYR A 38 0.64 2.86 8.53
C TYR A 38 1.44 4.14 8.29
N LEU A 39 1.78 4.42 7.03
CA LEU A 39 2.56 5.61 6.65
C LEU A 39 1.76 6.92 6.66
N GLY A 40 0.44 6.84 6.81
CA GLY A 40 -0.41 8.02 6.79
C GLY A 40 -0.74 8.50 5.38
N LEU A 41 -1.03 9.80 5.28
CA LEU A 41 -1.55 10.45 4.08
C LEU A 41 -0.42 11.02 3.23
N ARG A 42 -0.73 11.24 1.95
CA ARG A 42 0.10 12.02 1.02
C ARG A 42 1.52 11.49 0.84
N GLN A 43 1.65 10.18 0.77
CA GLN A 43 2.92 9.51 0.56
C GLN A 43 3.32 9.52 -0.92
N LEU A 44 4.60 9.75 -1.16
CA LEU A 44 5.19 9.58 -2.48
C LEU A 44 5.50 8.10 -2.73
N PRO A 45 5.41 7.61 -3.98
CA PRO A 45 5.78 6.23 -4.31
C PRO A 45 7.17 5.84 -3.82
N GLU A 46 8.15 6.75 -3.93
CA GLU A 46 9.52 6.57 -3.45
C GLU A 46 9.58 6.31 -1.95
N SER A 47 8.83 7.11 -1.17
CA SER A 47 8.74 6.96 0.29
C SER A 47 8.07 5.65 0.68
N ILE A 48 7.06 5.21 -0.07
CA ILE A 48 6.36 3.94 0.17
C ILE A 48 7.32 2.76 -0.03
N VAL A 49 8.07 2.75 -1.13
CA VAL A 49 9.00 1.65 -1.44
C VAL A 49 10.18 1.63 -0.47
N GLU A 50 10.71 2.81 -0.12
CA GLU A 50 11.81 2.89 0.85
C GLU A 50 11.38 2.37 2.22
N ALA A 51 10.21 2.80 2.70
CA ALA A 51 9.66 2.29 3.95
C ALA A 51 9.36 0.79 3.88
N ALA A 52 8.86 0.28 2.75
CA ALA A 52 8.61 -1.15 2.56
C ALA A 52 9.89 -1.99 2.72
N ILE A 53 11.02 -1.49 2.20
CA ILE A 53 12.33 -2.14 2.34
C ILE A 53 12.84 -2.05 3.78
N GLN A 54 12.82 -0.84 4.36
CA GLN A 54 13.33 -0.60 5.72
C GLN A 54 12.56 -1.39 6.77
N GLU A 55 11.25 -1.53 6.57
CA GLU A 55 10.37 -2.25 7.46
C GLU A 55 10.24 -3.74 7.12
N ASP A 56 10.99 -4.28 6.15
CA ASP A 56 10.93 -5.70 5.71
C ASP A 56 9.47 -6.21 5.58
N VAL A 57 8.66 -5.51 4.80
CA VAL A 57 7.21 -5.79 4.72
C VAL A 57 6.93 -6.94 3.75
N ASP A 58 5.95 -7.77 4.09
CA ASP A 58 5.51 -8.86 3.23
C ASP A 58 4.48 -8.38 2.20
N ILE A 59 3.76 -7.27 2.46
CA ILE A 59 2.69 -6.74 1.60
C ILE A 59 2.67 -5.20 1.64
N ILE A 60 2.45 -4.57 0.49
CA ILE A 60 2.12 -3.14 0.39
C ILE A 60 0.63 -2.98 0.03
N GLY A 61 -0.13 -2.28 0.86
CA GLY A 61 -1.51 -1.89 0.62
C GLY A 61 -1.63 -0.39 0.33
N ILE A 62 -2.23 -0.05 -0.80
CA ILE A 62 -2.48 1.33 -1.23
C ILE A 62 -3.98 1.59 -1.20
N SER A 63 -4.39 2.62 -0.46
CA SER A 63 -5.77 3.10 -0.47
C SER A 63 -5.91 4.35 -1.34
N SER A 64 -6.92 4.39 -2.22
CA SER A 64 -7.25 5.57 -3.03
C SER A 64 -8.76 5.78 -3.19
N LEU A 65 -9.21 7.01 -2.96
CA LEU A 65 -10.59 7.48 -3.16
C LEU A 65 -10.66 8.68 -4.11
N SER A 66 -9.53 9.22 -4.60
CA SER A 66 -9.47 10.51 -5.31
C SER A 66 -9.24 10.41 -6.83
N GLY A 67 -9.40 9.24 -7.45
CA GLY A 67 -9.26 9.06 -8.91
C GLY A 67 -7.83 9.25 -9.46
N SER A 68 -6.84 9.49 -8.60
CA SER A 68 -5.44 9.72 -8.98
C SER A 68 -4.56 8.48 -8.82
N LEU A 69 -5.16 7.28 -8.85
CA LEU A 69 -4.46 6.04 -8.53
C LEU A 69 -3.47 5.62 -9.62
N ILE A 70 -3.86 5.68 -10.89
CA ILE A 70 -3.06 5.12 -12.00
C ILE A 70 -1.64 5.70 -12.10
N PRO A 71 -1.42 7.04 -12.10
CA PRO A 71 -0.07 7.59 -12.17
C PRO A 71 0.79 7.16 -10.97
N MET A 72 0.20 7.14 -9.78
CA MET A 72 0.86 6.69 -8.55
C MET A 72 1.23 5.20 -8.63
N ALA A 73 0.30 4.36 -9.06
CA ALA A 73 0.46 2.91 -9.16
C ALA A 73 1.54 2.53 -10.19
N ARG A 74 1.53 3.18 -11.36
CA ARG A 74 2.56 3.00 -12.40
C ARG A 74 3.96 3.31 -11.85
N ARG A 75 4.11 4.44 -11.16
CA ARG A 75 5.39 4.84 -10.56
C ARG A 75 5.81 3.86 -9.47
N LEU A 76 4.91 3.50 -8.58
CA LEU A 76 5.15 2.53 -7.50
C LEU A 76 5.64 1.19 -8.04
N MET A 77 4.91 0.61 -9.00
CA MET A 77 5.29 -0.67 -9.62
C MET A 77 6.60 -0.57 -10.40
N GLY A 78 6.90 0.57 -11.02
CA GLY A 78 8.20 0.85 -11.61
C GLY A 78 9.33 0.70 -10.60
N LEU A 79 9.22 1.39 -9.46
CA LEU A 79 10.21 1.34 -8.38
C LEU A 79 10.35 -0.06 -7.74
N VAL A 80 9.23 -0.78 -7.56
CA VAL A 80 9.23 -2.17 -7.08
C VAL A 80 10.05 -3.07 -8.01
N ARG A 81 9.87 -2.93 -9.33
CA ARG A 81 10.64 -3.68 -10.34
C ARG A 81 12.10 -3.24 -10.41
N GLU A 82 12.37 -1.93 -10.43
CA GLU A 82 13.73 -1.38 -10.48
C GLU A 82 14.60 -1.86 -9.31
N LYS A 83 13.99 -2.00 -8.12
CA LYS A 83 14.66 -2.51 -6.92
C LYS A 83 14.60 -4.03 -6.76
N ASN A 84 14.06 -4.77 -7.74
CA ASN A 84 13.89 -6.23 -7.72
C ASN A 84 13.17 -6.75 -6.46
N LEU A 85 12.13 -6.04 -6.02
CA LEU A 85 11.35 -6.43 -4.85
C LEU A 85 10.26 -7.44 -5.24
N ASN A 86 10.17 -8.53 -4.47
CA ASN A 86 9.11 -9.53 -4.61
C ASN A 86 7.97 -9.29 -3.61
N ILE A 87 7.52 -8.03 -3.51
CA ILE A 87 6.49 -7.62 -2.55
C ILE A 87 5.17 -7.41 -3.32
N PRO A 88 4.09 -8.16 -3.02
CA PRO A 88 2.79 -7.92 -3.62
C PRO A 88 2.24 -6.54 -3.23
N VAL A 89 1.66 -5.86 -4.21
CA VAL A 89 0.97 -4.58 -4.03
C VAL A 89 -0.53 -4.77 -4.20
N ILE A 90 -1.29 -4.40 -3.19
CA ILE A 90 -2.76 -4.49 -3.16
C ILE A 90 -3.34 -3.08 -3.22
N TYR A 91 -4.27 -2.85 -4.14
CA TYR A 91 -4.99 -1.58 -4.28
C TYR A 91 -6.41 -1.69 -3.72
N GLY A 92 -6.82 -0.71 -2.91
CA GLY A 92 -8.16 -0.64 -2.32
C GLY A 92 -8.73 0.77 -2.33
N GLY A 93 -10.01 0.88 -1.95
CA GLY A 93 -10.79 2.12 -2.03
C GLY A 93 -11.72 2.12 -3.25
N THR A 94 -11.95 3.29 -3.84
CA THR A 94 -12.84 3.45 -5.00
C THR A 94 -12.02 3.28 -6.28
N ILE A 95 -11.96 2.04 -6.77
CA ILE A 95 -11.24 1.70 -8.01
C ILE A 95 -12.24 1.64 -9.17
N LEU A 96 -12.03 2.49 -10.19
CA LEU A 96 -12.86 2.47 -11.40
C LEU A 96 -12.62 1.18 -12.18
N LYS A 97 -13.63 0.71 -12.92
CA LYS A 97 -13.48 -0.49 -13.76
C LYS A 97 -12.38 -0.34 -14.80
N SER A 98 -12.26 0.85 -15.41
CA SER A 98 -11.17 1.20 -16.34
C SER A 98 -9.80 1.07 -15.67
N ASP A 99 -9.68 1.60 -14.45
CA ASP A 99 -8.41 1.63 -13.73
C ASP A 99 -7.98 0.21 -13.33
N ARG A 100 -8.94 -0.67 -13.01
CA ARG A 100 -8.66 -2.06 -12.66
C ARG A 100 -7.90 -2.81 -13.76
N GLU A 101 -8.24 -2.58 -15.02
CA GLU A 101 -7.56 -3.24 -16.15
C GLU A 101 -6.11 -2.79 -16.28
N GLU A 102 -5.78 -1.57 -15.84
CA GLU A 102 -4.40 -1.04 -15.86
C GLU A 102 -3.56 -1.44 -14.65
N LEU A 103 -4.19 -1.99 -13.59
CA LEU A 103 -3.54 -2.37 -12.33
C LEU A 103 -3.20 -3.87 -12.25
N LEU A 104 -3.77 -4.69 -13.13
CA LEU A 104 -3.53 -6.13 -13.24
C LEU A 104 -2.39 -6.42 -14.22
#